data_AF-A0A2V2RL95-F1
#
_entry.id   AF-A0A2V2RL95-F1
#
_cell.length_a   1.000
_cell.length_b   1.000
_cell.length_c   1.000
_cell.angle_alpha   90.00
_cell.angle_beta   90.00
_cell.angle_gamma   90.00
#
_symmetry.space_group_name_H-M   'P 1'
#
loop_
_entity.id
_entity.type
_entity.pdbx_description
1 polymer ?
#
loop_
_entity_poly.entity_id
_entity_poly.type
_entity_poly.pdbx_seq_one_letter_code
_entity_poly.pdbx_strand_id
1 'polypeptide(L)'
;MNAPVEGGPASDGDRHVLTLDNGTCKLYEMFNAFPDNINTKWDAACGAVFDLSVNGPLRTDDFTSADAAGLPIFPGLERYEEVIAGPVTHAVRFTAPSTQNTHIWPARHDAGSANAKLPPMGARLRLKANFDISGFSTNVQRILQGLKTYGMILADNGSGWFISGAPNDNWDNDDLHTLTQVPGSAFEVVDTSVLIVDPDSGQAKSWPPPPIFSDDFNDNDITDWTPTKPQWDDTTQILSGTTTHKTDNFPNAFAAGCSTCIIEADIRIDSPGARGSVLAWYQDKQHYVEFRLMDDKNKVLLRLHDGFFSAKKAAPMVITPGVTYHIRVRFSSSGKIIGEIGGLDPFVVTPQHSPSGNVGFRVKSTNGLPATVSFDNIVVY
;
A
#
# COMPACT_ATOMS: atom_id res chain seq x y z
N MET A 1 -23.86 7.38 -32.18
CA MET A 1 -22.86 7.80 -31.18
C MET A 1 -21.60 8.19 -31.90
N ASN A 2 -21.07 9.41 -31.67
CA ASN A 2 -19.79 9.87 -32.21
C ASN A 2 -18.68 9.58 -31.18
N ALA A 3 -18.58 8.33 -30.73
CA ALA A 3 -17.60 7.95 -29.73
C ALA A 3 -16.18 7.96 -30.34
N PRO A 4 -15.17 8.52 -29.65
CA PRO A 4 -13.80 8.50 -30.13
C PRO A 4 -13.22 7.09 -30.12
N VAL A 5 -12.33 6.81 -31.06
CA VAL A 5 -11.52 5.59 -31.12
C VAL A 5 -10.13 5.90 -30.60
N GLU A 6 -9.54 5.03 -29.79
CA GLU A 6 -8.14 5.14 -29.36
C GLU A 6 -7.20 5.30 -30.56
N GLY A 7 -6.24 6.23 -30.43
CA GLY A 7 -5.33 6.61 -31.52
C GLY A 7 -6.02 7.34 -32.69
N GLY A 8 -7.32 7.59 -32.60
CA GLY A 8 -8.13 8.25 -33.62
C GLY A 8 -8.71 7.29 -34.67
N PRO A 9 -9.60 7.77 -35.55
CA PRO A 9 -10.32 6.92 -36.51
C PRO A 9 -9.42 6.11 -37.45
N ALA A 10 -8.21 6.60 -37.74
CA ALA A 10 -7.25 6.02 -38.67
C ALA A 10 -6.12 5.22 -37.99
N SER A 11 -6.20 4.96 -36.68
CA SER A 11 -5.17 4.19 -35.97
C SER A 11 -5.07 2.75 -36.47
N ASP A 12 -3.85 2.21 -36.48
CA ASP A 12 -3.50 0.83 -36.81
C ASP A 12 -3.18 -0.03 -35.59
N GLY A 13 -3.06 0.59 -34.41
CA GLY A 13 -2.90 -0.08 -33.11
C GLY A 13 -4.22 -0.53 -32.50
N ASP A 14 -4.26 -0.64 -31.16
CA ASP A 14 -5.47 -1.00 -30.44
C ASP A 14 -6.55 0.07 -30.62
N ARG A 15 -7.77 -0.38 -30.94
CA ARG A 15 -8.91 0.48 -31.31
C ARG A 15 -10.00 0.39 -30.26
N HIS A 16 -9.71 0.84 -29.05
CA HIS A 16 -10.69 0.84 -27.97
C HIS A 16 -11.71 1.96 -28.15
N VAL A 17 -12.97 1.66 -27.78
CA VAL A 17 -14.06 2.64 -27.69
C VAL A 17 -14.77 2.45 -26.37
N LEU A 18 -14.75 3.48 -25.53
CA LEU A 18 -15.36 3.48 -24.20
C LEU A 18 -16.50 4.50 -24.17
N THR A 19 -17.69 4.10 -23.74
CA THR A 19 -18.86 4.98 -23.65
C THR A 19 -19.55 4.79 -22.31
N LEU A 20 -19.72 5.89 -21.57
CA LEU A 20 -20.48 5.92 -20.32
C LEU A 20 -21.88 6.50 -20.59
N ASP A 21 -22.91 5.74 -20.21
CA ASP A 21 -24.28 6.24 -20.11
C ASP A 21 -24.53 6.77 -18.69
N ASN A 22 -24.51 8.09 -18.55
CA ASN A 22 -24.72 8.77 -17.27
C ASN A 22 -26.13 8.54 -16.67
N GLY A 23 -27.13 8.19 -17.49
CA GLY A 23 -28.49 7.96 -17.00
C GLY A 23 -28.64 6.61 -16.30
N THR A 24 -27.95 5.59 -16.81
CA THR A 24 -28.02 4.21 -16.28
C THR A 24 -26.77 3.79 -15.52
N CYS A 25 -25.73 4.63 -15.47
CA CYS A 25 -24.40 4.32 -14.96
C CYS A 25 -23.78 3.09 -15.62
N LYS A 26 -24.11 2.82 -16.89
CA LYS A 26 -23.55 1.70 -17.65
C LYS A 26 -22.37 2.14 -18.49
N LEU A 27 -21.30 1.38 -18.39
CA LEU A 27 -20.10 1.53 -19.19
C LEU A 27 -20.09 0.45 -20.28
N TYR A 28 -19.91 0.87 -21.53
CA TYR A 28 -19.80 0.03 -22.70
C TYR A 28 -18.39 0.17 -23.25
N GLU A 29 -17.67 -0.95 -23.37
CA GLU A 29 -16.29 -0.97 -23.86
C GLU A 29 -16.17 -1.95 -25.01
N MET A 30 -15.50 -1.53 -26.08
CA MET A 30 -15.22 -2.36 -27.25
C MET A 30 -13.74 -2.37 -27.56
N PHE A 31 -13.25 -3.51 -28.05
CA PHE A 31 -11.89 -3.68 -28.57
C PHE A 31 -11.90 -3.96 -30.07
N ASN A 32 -10.88 -3.46 -30.76
CA ASN A 32 -10.71 -3.53 -32.20
C ASN A 32 -11.96 -3.03 -32.96
N ALA A 33 -12.44 -1.85 -32.57
CA ALA A 33 -13.71 -1.30 -33.03
C ALA A 33 -13.58 -0.45 -34.29
N PHE A 34 -14.45 -0.70 -35.26
CA PHE A 34 -14.55 0.03 -36.52
C PHE A 34 -15.98 0.57 -36.70
N PRO A 35 -16.16 1.89 -36.88
CA PRO A 35 -17.46 2.45 -37.18
C PRO A 35 -17.89 2.07 -38.61
N ASP A 36 -19.08 1.51 -38.75
CA ASP A 36 -19.76 1.35 -40.03
C ASP A 36 -20.51 2.65 -40.37
N ASN A 37 -19.88 3.44 -41.23
CA ASN A 37 -20.35 4.75 -41.67
C ASN A 37 -21.66 4.71 -42.48
N ILE A 38 -22.16 3.53 -42.86
CA ILE A 38 -23.39 3.37 -43.64
C ILE A 38 -24.61 3.14 -42.73
N ASN A 39 -24.45 2.43 -41.61
CA ASN A 39 -25.57 1.97 -40.79
C ASN A 39 -25.57 2.48 -39.34
N THR A 40 -24.66 3.39 -38.96
CA THR A 40 -24.46 3.82 -37.55
C THR A 40 -24.14 2.66 -36.60
N LYS A 41 -23.54 1.58 -37.14
CA LYS A 41 -23.16 0.37 -36.41
C LYS A 41 -21.67 0.39 -36.10
N TRP A 42 -21.26 -0.50 -35.20
CA TRP A 42 -19.86 -0.79 -34.91
C TRP A 42 -19.59 -2.27 -35.17
N ASP A 43 -18.47 -2.55 -35.83
CA ASP A 43 -17.87 -3.88 -35.88
C ASP A 43 -16.74 -3.92 -34.85
N ALA A 44 -16.68 -4.95 -34.01
CA ALA A 44 -15.73 -5.04 -32.91
C ALA A 44 -15.39 -6.51 -32.62
N ALA A 45 -14.13 -6.77 -32.26
CA ALA A 45 -13.69 -8.10 -31.89
C ALA A 45 -14.21 -8.52 -30.50
N CYS A 46 -14.38 -7.55 -29.61
CA CYS A 46 -14.94 -7.76 -28.27
C CYS A 46 -15.83 -6.60 -27.86
N GLY A 47 -16.83 -6.89 -27.01
CA GLY A 47 -17.65 -5.90 -26.33
C GLY A 47 -17.98 -6.35 -24.90
N ALA A 48 -17.89 -5.43 -23.95
CA ALA A 48 -18.23 -5.66 -22.55
C ALA A 48 -19.12 -4.52 -22.02
N VAL A 49 -20.04 -4.88 -21.13
CA VAL A 49 -20.91 -3.94 -20.43
C VAL A 49 -20.71 -4.10 -18.93
N PHE A 50 -20.51 -2.98 -18.25
CA PHE A 50 -20.32 -2.91 -16.81
C PHE A 50 -21.36 -1.98 -16.19
N ASP A 51 -21.92 -2.39 -15.06
CA ASP A 51 -22.77 -1.53 -14.24
C ASP A 51 -21.90 -0.85 -13.19
N LEU A 52 -21.71 0.47 -13.32
CA LEU A 52 -20.89 1.25 -12.41
C LEU A 52 -21.68 1.80 -11.21
N SER A 53 -22.99 1.53 -11.12
CA SER A 53 -23.80 1.92 -9.95
C SER A 53 -23.52 1.05 -8.71
N VAL A 54 -22.82 -0.06 -8.92
CA VAL A 54 -22.51 -1.07 -7.91
C VAL A 54 -21.05 -1.49 -8.04
N ASN A 55 -20.43 -1.85 -6.92
CA ASN A 55 -19.06 -2.37 -6.91
C ASN A 55 -19.01 -3.87 -7.27
N GLY A 56 -19.99 -4.41 -7.98
CA GLY A 56 -20.08 -5.83 -8.35
C GLY A 56 -21.45 -6.21 -8.91
N PRO A 57 -21.60 -7.38 -9.57
CA PRO A 57 -20.60 -8.44 -9.70
C PRO A 57 -19.48 -8.09 -10.70
N LEU A 58 -18.29 -8.66 -10.51
CA LEU A 58 -17.26 -8.70 -11.55
C LEU A 58 -17.77 -9.51 -12.75
N ARG A 59 -17.05 -9.44 -13.89
CA ARG A 59 -17.31 -10.36 -15.00
C ARG A 59 -17.18 -11.81 -14.55
N THR A 60 -17.84 -12.73 -15.24
CA THR A 60 -17.66 -14.17 -15.01
C THR A 60 -16.17 -14.53 -15.11
N ASP A 61 -15.71 -15.45 -14.26
CA ASP A 61 -14.34 -15.97 -14.35
C ASP A 61 -14.05 -16.51 -15.74
N ASP A 62 -12.81 -16.34 -16.18
CA ASP A 62 -12.32 -16.63 -17.53
C ASP A 62 -12.98 -15.82 -18.67
N PHE A 63 -13.88 -14.87 -18.38
CA PHE A 63 -14.42 -13.99 -19.42
C PHE A 63 -13.54 -12.75 -19.61
N THR A 64 -12.90 -12.68 -20.77
CA THR A 64 -12.24 -11.44 -21.24
C THR A 64 -13.21 -10.27 -21.35
N SER A 65 -12.66 -9.05 -21.40
CA SER A 65 -13.37 -7.82 -21.80
C SER A 65 -12.60 -7.15 -22.94
N ALA A 66 -12.82 -5.85 -23.14
CA ALA A 66 -11.92 -5.03 -23.95
C ALA A 66 -10.53 -4.88 -23.29
N ASP A 67 -10.41 -5.18 -22.01
CA ASP A 67 -9.15 -5.27 -21.25
C ASP A 67 -8.72 -6.74 -21.14
N ALA A 68 -7.42 -7.03 -21.31
CA ALA A 68 -6.94 -8.41 -21.28
C ALA A 68 -7.15 -9.10 -19.92
N ALA A 69 -7.16 -8.36 -18.81
CA ALA A 69 -7.45 -8.90 -17.48
C ALA A 69 -8.94 -9.09 -17.19
N GLY A 70 -9.83 -8.77 -18.15
CA GLY A 70 -11.28 -8.85 -17.96
C GLY A 70 -11.85 -7.73 -17.09
N LEU A 71 -11.07 -6.68 -16.83
CA LEU A 71 -11.49 -5.51 -16.05
C LEU A 71 -12.20 -4.47 -16.92
N PRO A 72 -12.95 -3.52 -16.33
CA PRO A 72 -13.34 -2.31 -17.03
C PRO A 72 -12.12 -1.37 -17.19
N ILE A 73 -11.88 -0.86 -18.40
CA ILE A 73 -10.75 0.05 -18.70
C ILE A 73 -10.99 1.42 -18.05
N PHE A 74 -12.16 2.02 -18.27
CA PHE A 74 -12.44 3.41 -17.89
C PHE A 74 -12.17 3.74 -16.40
N PRO A 75 -12.58 2.91 -15.41
CA PRO A 75 -12.29 3.17 -14.00
C PRO A 75 -10.81 3.12 -13.63
N GLY A 76 -9.95 2.54 -14.47
CA GLY A 76 -8.52 2.46 -14.26
C GLY A 76 -7.72 3.58 -14.97
N LEU A 77 -8.38 4.48 -15.72
CA LEU A 77 -7.68 5.54 -16.46
C LEU A 77 -7.38 6.74 -15.57
N GLU A 78 -6.20 7.33 -15.75
CA GLU A 78 -5.92 8.68 -15.29
C GLU A 78 -6.77 9.70 -16.06
N ARG A 79 -7.41 10.65 -15.36
CA ARG A 79 -8.25 11.66 -16.00
C ARG A 79 -7.79 13.06 -15.64
N TYR A 80 -7.70 13.92 -16.66
CA TYR A 80 -7.15 15.27 -16.52
C TYR A 80 -7.88 16.07 -15.45
N GLU A 81 -9.21 16.00 -15.46
CA GLU A 81 -10.09 16.71 -14.53
C GLU A 81 -9.86 16.28 -13.07
N GLU A 82 -9.54 15.00 -12.84
CA GLU A 82 -9.26 14.48 -11.50
C GLU A 82 -7.88 14.91 -11.02
N VAL A 83 -6.87 14.79 -11.88
CA VAL A 83 -5.50 15.19 -11.55
C VAL A 83 -5.41 16.69 -11.27
N ILE A 84 -6.16 17.55 -11.97
CA ILE A 84 -6.15 18.99 -11.64
C ILE A 84 -6.96 19.32 -10.38
N ALA A 85 -7.91 18.47 -9.97
CA ALA A 85 -8.73 18.65 -8.78
C ALA A 85 -8.00 18.24 -7.48
N GLY A 86 -7.08 17.27 -7.55
CA GLY A 86 -6.33 16.82 -6.37
C GLY A 86 -5.61 15.49 -6.61
N PRO A 87 -5.12 14.84 -5.54
CA PRO A 87 -4.57 13.49 -5.62
C PRO A 87 -5.58 12.50 -6.22
N VAL A 88 -5.10 11.60 -7.07
CA VAL A 88 -5.92 10.55 -7.69
C VAL A 88 -6.42 9.59 -6.60
N THR A 89 -7.71 9.29 -6.59
CA THR A 89 -8.39 8.60 -5.48
C THR A 89 -8.79 7.16 -5.76
N HIS A 90 -8.23 6.56 -6.81
CA HIS A 90 -8.50 5.17 -7.20
C HIS A 90 -7.21 4.48 -7.66
N ALA A 91 -7.26 3.15 -7.77
CA ALA A 91 -6.17 2.41 -8.41
C ALA A 91 -6.23 2.64 -9.92
N VAL A 92 -5.07 2.78 -10.55
CA VAL A 92 -4.97 2.97 -12.01
C VAL A 92 -4.54 1.67 -12.69
N ARG A 93 -4.87 1.49 -13.97
CA ARG A 93 -4.42 0.34 -14.75
C ARG A 93 -3.04 0.60 -15.33
N PHE A 94 -2.23 -0.46 -15.41
CA PHE A 94 -0.95 -0.41 -16.11
C PHE A 94 -0.68 -1.72 -16.87
N THR A 95 0.34 -1.68 -17.74
CA THR A 95 0.73 -2.83 -18.56
C THR A 95 2.17 -3.30 -18.28
N ALA A 96 2.43 -4.57 -18.59
CA ALA A 96 3.75 -5.18 -18.51
C ALA A 96 4.08 -5.88 -19.85
N PRO A 97 5.37 -6.06 -20.23
CA PRO A 97 5.70 -6.68 -21.51
C PRO A 97 5.25 -8.14 -21.64
N SER A 98 5.12 -8.84 -20.51
CA SER A 98 4.65 -10.21 -20.46
C SER A 98 4.08 -10.53 -19.08
N THR A 99 2.97 -11.26 -19.07
CA THR A 99 2.31 -11.77 -17.86
C THR A 99 2.25 -13.30 -17.83
N GLN A 100 1.95 -13.84 -16.65
CA GLN A 100 1.66 -15.26 -16.49
C GLN A 100 0.26 -15.61 -17.04
N ASN A 101 0.06 -16.84 -17.48
CA ASN A 101 -1.24 -17.42 -17.85
C ASN A 101 -2.15 -17.74 -16.64
N THR A 102 -2.19 -16.83 -15.69
CA THR A 102 -3.03 -16.90 -14.50
C THR A 102 -3.43 -15.49 -14.10
N HIS A 103 -4.61 -15.34 -13.52
CA HIS A 103 -5.08 -14.09 -12.95
C HIS A 103 -5.38 -14.24 -11.45
N ILE A 104 -5.36 -13.11 -10.75
CA ILE A 104 -5.78 -12.98 -9.35
C ILE A 104 -6.76 -11.82 -9.21
N TRP A 105 -7.56 -11.82 -8.16
CA TRP A 105 -8.54 -10.76 -7.90
C TRP A 105 -7.86 -9.36 -7.94
N PRO A 106 -8.47 -8.37 -8.62
CA PRO A 106 -9.83 -8.40 -9.20
C PRO A 106 -9.93 -8.87 -10.66
N ALA A 107 -8.82 -9.27 -11.29
CA ALA A 107 -8.84 -9.73 -12.68
C ALA A 107 -9.67 -11.02 -12.84
N ARG A 108 -10.30 -11.18 -14.01
CA ARG A 108 -11.17 -12.31 -14.38
C ARG A 108 -10.68 -13.08 -15.60
N HIS A 109 -9.58 -12.64 -16.20
CA HIS A 109 -9.00 -13.26 -17.39
C HIS A 109 -7.50 -12.98 -17.44
N ASP A 110 -6.78 -13.71 -18.29
CA ASP A 110 -5.36 -13.50 -18.54
C ASP A 110 -5.00 -13.73 -20.00
N ALA A 111 -3.90 -13.11 -20.42
CA ALA A 111 -3.38 -13.19 -21.79
C ALA A 111 -1.89 -13.58 -21.82
N GLY A 112 -1.43 -14.27 -20.76
CA GLY A 112 -0.03 -14.53 -20.51
C GLY A 112 0.48 -15.88 -20.99
N SER A 113 1.68 -16.25 -20.52
CA SER A 113 2.31 -17.55 -20.79
C SER A 113 2.61 -18.31 -19.50
N ALA A 114 2.77 -19.64 -19.59
CA ALA A 114 3.09 -20.48 -18.44
C ALA A 114 4.53 -20.26 -17.94
N ASN A 115 4.74 -19.20 -17.16
CA ASN A 115 6.04 -18.83 -16.60
C ASN A 115 5.90 -18.18 -15.22
N ALA A 116 6.25 -18.94 -14.18
CA ALA A 116 6.20 -18.55 -12.76
C ALA A 116 7.02 -17.31 -12.38
N LYS A 117 7.85 -16.78 -13.29
CA LYS A 117 8.62 -15.55 -13.07
C LYS A 117 7.87 -14.29 -13.53
N LEU A 118 6.77 -14.43 -14.26
CA LEU A 118 5.96 -13.32 -14.74
C LEU A 118 4.85 -13.00 -13.73
N PRO A 119 4.46 -11.72 -13.60
CA PRO A 119 3.35 -11.35 -12.74
C PRO A 119 2.01 -11.87 -13.32
N PRO A 120 1.06 -12.30 -12.47
CA PRO A 120 -0.31 -12.60 -12.91
C PRO A 120 -1.08 -11.33 -13.23
N MET A 121 -2.07 -11.41 -14.13
CA MET A 121 -3.05 -10.32 -14.29
C MET A 121 -3.77 -10.05 -12.96
N GLY A 122 -4.14 -8.80 -12.71
CA GLY A 122 -4.74 -8.36 -11.45
C GLY A 122 -3.75 -8.08 -10.33
N ALA A 123 -2.45 -8.39 -10.50
CA ALA A 123 -1.43 -8.03 -9.54
C ALA A 123 -1.45 -6.52 -9.24
N ARG A 124 -1.56 -6.18 -7.95
CA ARG A 124 -1.57 -4.80 -7.49
C ARG A 124 -0.20 -4.38 -6.97
N LEU A 125 0.32 -3.30 -7.53
CA LEU A 125 1.57 -2.67 -7.12
C LEU A 125 1.28 -1.30 -6.51
N ARG A 126 2.03 -0.90 -5.49
CA ARG A 126 1.87 0.40 -4.82
C ARG A 126 3.20 1.10 -4.73
N LEU A 127 3.21 2.41 -4.94
CA LEU A 127 4.41 3.22 -4.74
C LEU A 127 4.73 3.25 -3.24
N LYS A 128 5.98 3.01 -2.85
CA LYS A 128 6.37 3.02 -1.44
C LYS A 128 6.09 4.38 -0.81
N ALA A 129 5.56 4.38 0.40
CA ALA A 129 5.18 5.60 1.13
C ALA A 129 6.35 6.60 1.24
N ASN A 130 7.56 6.09 1.45
CA ASN A 130 8.79 6.86 1.60
C ASN A 130 9.48 7.29 0.29
N PHE A 131 8.93 6.97 -0.88
CA PHE A 131 9.47 7.47 -2.14
C PHE A 131 9.26 8.99 -2.21
N ASP A 132 10.33 9.76 -2.39
CA ASP A 132 10.23 11.22 -2.47
C ASP A 132 9.63 11.64 -3.82
N ILE A 133 8.52 12.38 -3.75
CA ILE A 133 7.81 12.88 -4.93
C ILE A 133 7.96 14.41 -5.08
N SER A 134 8.65 15.09 -4.16
CA SER A 134 8.72 16.55 -4.12
C SER A 134 9.42 17.17 -5.33
N GLY A 135 10.28 16.40 -6.01
CA GLY A 135 10.97 16.82 -7.23
C GLY A 135 10.13 16.79 -8.51
N PHE A 136 8.91 16.24 -8.47
CA PHE A 136 8.01 16.18 -9.63
C PHE A 136 7.10 17.42 -9.69
N SER A 137 6.47 17.66 -10.84
CA SER A 137 5.45 18.72 -10.97
C SER A 137 4.26 18.46 -10.04
N THR A 138 3.45 19.48 -9.78
CA THR A 138 2.24 19.33 -8.95
C THR A 138 1.27 18.28 -9.50
N ASN A 139 1.10 18.20 -10.82
CA ASN A 139 0.19 17.23 -11.43
C ASN A 139 0.74 15.81 -11.30
N VAL A 140 2.03 15.62 -11.55
CA VAL A 140 2.68 14.31 -11.40
C VAL A 140 2.71 13.88 -9.92
N GLN A 141 2.92 14.80 -8.98
CA GLN A 141 2.83 14.52 -7.55
C GLN A 141 1.45 13.97 -7.16
N ARG A 142 0.37 14.46 -7.77
CA ARG A 142 -1.01 14.00 -7.48
C ARG A 142 -1.26 12.58 -7.97
N ILE A 143 -0.72 12.24 -9.14
CA ILE A 143 -0.70 10.87 -9.68
C ILE A 143 0.12 9.96 -8.75
N LEU A 144 1.36 10.36 -8.43
CA LEU A 144 2.25 9.56 -7.57
C LEU A 144 1.68 9.38 -6.16
N GLN A 145 0.98 10.38 -5.63
CA GLN A 145 0.26 10.25 -4.36
C GLN A 145 -0.89 9.24 -4.47
N GLY A 146 -1.62 9.23 -5.57
CA GLY A 146 -2.60 8.17 -5.87
C GLY A 146 -1.95 6.78 -5.91
N LEU A 147 -0.78 6.66 -6.56
CA LEU A 147 -0.02 5.41 -6.58
C LEU A 147 0.51 4.99 -5.20
N LYS A 148 0.78 5.94 -4.29
CA LYS A 148 1.13 5.62 -2.89
C LYS A 148 -0.07 5.11 -2.10
N THR A 149 -1.25 5.69 -2.31
CA THR A 149 -2.44 5.36 -1.52
C THR A 149 -3.14 4.12 -2.08
N TYR A 150 -3.47 4.15 -3.38
CA TYR A 150 -4.29 3.15 -4.06
C TYR A 150 -3.46 2.23 -4.97
N GLY A 151 -2.29 2.65 -5.42
CA GLY A 151 -1.47 1.83 -6.30
C GLY A 151 -2.07 1.65 -7.69
N MET A 152 -1.66 0.59 -8.37
CA MET A 152 -2.02 0.29 -9.75
C MET A 152 -2.19 -1.22 -9.96
N ILE A 153 -3.04 -1.59 -10.91
CA ILE A 153 -3.44 -2.97 -11.19
C ILE A 153 -2.94 -3.37 -12.58
N LEU A 154 -2.26 -4.51 -12.65
CA LEU A 154 -1.76 -5.05 -13.90
C LEU A 154 -2.92 -5.59 -14.72
N ALA A 155 -3.21 -4.93 -15.84
CA ALA A 155 -4.43 -5.16 -16.61
C ALA A 155 -4.16 -5.68 -18.04
N ASP A 156 -2.95 -5.47 -18.57
CA ASP A 156 -2.65 -5.87 -19.95
C ASP A 156 -1.17 -6.19 -20.21
N ASN A 157 -0.94 -6.85 -21.35
CA ASN A 157 0.38 -6.96 -21.96
C ASN A 157 0.63 -5.75 -22.87
N GLY A 158 1.77 -5.09 -22.71
CA GLY A 158 2.11 -3.89 -23.48
C GLY A 158 3.46 -3.31 -23.08
N SER A 159 3.64 -2.01 -23.30
CA SER A 159 4.85 -1.30 -22.84
C SER A 159 5.02 -1.42 -21.32
N GLY A 160 6.21 -1.77 -20.86
CA GLY A 160 6.43 -2.02 -19.44
C GLY A 160 6.22 -0.76 -18.58
N TRP A 161 5.48 -0.91 -17.47
CA TRP A 161 5.17 0.16 -16.52
C TRP A 161 4.32 1.29 -17.11
N PHE A 162 3.61 1.04 -18.20
CA PHE A 162 2.83 2.07 -18.87
C PHE A 162 1.47 2.28 -18.18
N ILE A 163 1.25 3.47 -17.62
CA ILE A 163 -0.02 3.91 -17.02
C ILE A 163 -0.88 4.55 -18.11
N SER A 164 -2.14 4.14 -18.22
CA SER A 164 -3.06 4.66 -19.23
C SER A 164 -3.85 5.87 -18.71
N GLY A 165 -4.02 6.89 -19.55
CA GLY A 165 -4.87 8.04 -19.28
C GLY A 165 -5.96 8.23 -20.32
N ALA A 166 -7.06 8.87 -19.94
CA ALA A 166 -8.09 9.32 -20.85
C ALA A 166 -7.58 10.49 -21.70
N PRO A 167 -7.92 10.54 -23.00
CA PRO A 167 -7.46 11.60 -23.90
C PRO A 167 -8.00 12.97 -23.46
N ASN A 168 -7.12 13.95 -23.37
CA ASN A 168 -7.46 15.35 -23.08
C ASN A 168 -6.39 16.27 -23.68
N ASP A 169 -6.80 17.31 -24.42
CA ASP A 169 -5.88 18.23 -25.09
C ASP A 169 -5.08 19.11 -24.11
N ASN A 170 -5.49 19.16 -22.83
CA ASN A 170 -4.79 19.93 -21.79
C ASN A 170 -3.69 19.14 -21.09
N TRP A 171 -3.47 17.86 -21.46
CA TRP A 171 -2.33 17.12 -20.93
C TRP A 171 -1.00 17.71 -21.43
N ASP A 172 -0.10 17.95 -20.50
CA ASP A 172 1.32 18.18 -20.82
C ASP A 172 2.03 16.82 -20.85
N ASN A 173 2.18 16.27 -22.07
CA ASN A 173 2.80 14.96 -22.24
C ASN A 173 4.30 14.95 -21.89
N ASP A 174 4.99 16.08 -22.00
CA ASP A 174 6.41 16.18 -21.62
C ASP A 174 6.54 16.09 -20.10
N ASP A 175 5.65 16.74 -19.35
CA ASP A 175 5.56 16.64 -17.90
C ASP A 175 5.16 15.22 -17.46
N LEU A 176 4.13 14.62 -18.08
CA LEU A 176 3.72 13.25 -17.77
C LEU A 176 4.81 12.21 -18.05
N HIS A 177 5.68 12.45 -19.05
CA HIS A 177 6.80 11.55 -19.33
C HIS A 177 7.76 11.44 -18.13
N THR A 178 7.80 12.39 -17.21
CA THR A 178 8.60 12.28 -15.99
C THR A 178 8.22 11.08 -15.11
N LEU A 179 7.01 10.54 -15.23
CA LEU A 179 6.60 9.30 -14.55
C LEU A 179 7.54 8.13 -14.87
N THR A 180 8.18 8.11 -16.04
CA THR A 180 9.13 7.05 -16.42
C THR A 180 10.44 7.11 -15.62
N GLN A 181 10.68 8.18 -14.85
CA GLN A 181 11.81 8.29 -13.94
C GLN A 181 11.60 7.49 -12.65
N VAL A 182 10.35 7.11 -12.32
CA VAL A 182 10.06 6.28 -11.14
C VAL A 182 10.48 4.84 -11.42
N PRO A 183 11.52 4.32 -10.73
CA PRO A 183 11.99 2.97 -11.01
C PRO A 183 11.03 1.94 -10.44
N GLY A 184 10.92 0.78 -11.08
CA GLY A 184 10.11 -0.33 -10.55
C GLY A 184 10.47 -0.75 -9.12
N SER A 185 11.73 -0.53 -8.69
CA SER A 185 12.19 -0.77 -7.31
C SER A 185 11.55 0.16 -6.26
N ALA A 186 10.92 1.26 -6.69
CA ALA A 186 10.15 2.15 -5.84
C ALA A 186 8.77 1.59 -5.49
N PHE A 187 8.33 0.53 -6.17
CA PHE A 187 7.04 -0.11 -5.90
C PHE A 187 7.18 -1.33 -4.97
N GLU A 188 6.08 -1.67 -4.31
CA GLU A 188 5.89 -2.89 -3.52
C GLU A 188 4.63 -3.63 -4.01
N VAL A 189 4.64 -4.96 -3.93
CA VAL A 189 3.47 -5.80 -4.24
C VAL A 189 2.51 -5.74 -3.06
N VAL A 190 1.22 -5.53 -3.35
CA VAL A 190 0.15 -5.53 -2.35
C VAL A 190 -0.48 -6.93 -2.29
N ASP A 191 -0.58 -7.51 -1.09
CA ASP A 191 -1.38 -8.71 -0.86
C ASP A 191 -2.86 -8.30 -0.90
N THR A 192 -3.55 -8.58 -2.00
CA THR A 192 -4.95 -8.16 -2.19
C THR A 192 -5.95 -9.06 -1.49
N SER A 193 -5.54 -10.21 -0.94
CA SER A 193 -6.45 -11.15 -0.26
C SER A 193 -7.18 -10.50 0.93
N VAL A 194 -6.54 -9.53 1.58
CA VAL A 194 -7.12 -8.79 2.72
C VAL A 194 -8.20 -7.80 2.28
N LEU A 195 -8.19 -7.38 1.02
CA LEU A 195 -9.14 -6.42 0.43
C LEU A 195 -10.44 -7.07 -0.02
N ILE A 196 -10.40 -8.36 -0.34
CA ILE A 196 -11.55 -9.09 -0.90
C ILE A 196 -12.67 -9.11 0.14
N VAL A 197 -13.83 -8.57 -0.24
CA VAL A 197 -15.10 -8.78 0.48
C VAL A 197 -15.78 -10.04 -0.04
N ASP A 198 -15.86 -10.17 -1.36
CA ASP A 198 -16.38 -11.32 -2.09
C ASP A 198 -15.50 -11.53 -3.34
N PRO A 199 -15.02 -12.75 -3.63
CA PRO A 199 -14.13 -13.01 -4.76
C PRO A 199 -14.76 -12.72 -6.13
N ASP A 200 -16.09 -12.75 -6.25
CA ASP A 200 -16.82 -12.45 -7.48
C ASP A 200 -17.30 -10.99 -7.57
N SER A 201 -16.84 -10.13 -6.65
CA SER A 201 -17.21 -8.72 -6.57
C SER A 201 -15.98 -7.81 -6.65
N GLY A 202 -16.14 -6.63 -7.26
CA GLY A 202 -15.14 -5.57 -7.25
C GLY A 202 -15.13 -4.81 -5.92
N GLN A 203 -16.03 -5.16 -5.00
CA GLN A 203 -16.12 -4.56 -3.69
C GLN A 203 -14.87 -4.90 -2.89
N ALA A 204 -14.09 -3.86 -2.63
CA ALA A 204 -12.94 -3.92 -1.75
C ALA A 204 -13.32 -3.39 -0.36
N LYS A 205 -12.68 -3.93 0.68
CA LYS A 205 -12.50 -3.17 1.92
C LYS A 205 -11.72 -1.90 1.57
N SER A 206 -12.01 -0.80 2.26
CA SER A 206 -11.28 0.46 2.05
C SER A 206 -9.77 0.20 2.15
N TRP A 207 -9.00 0.85 1.27
CA TRP A 207 -7.53 0.78 1.29
C TRP A 207 -6.91 2.19 1.33
N PRO A 208 -5.95 2.45 2.23
CA PRO A 208 -5.60 1.56 3.34
C PRO A 208 -6.85 1.29 4.20
N PRO A 209 -6.99 0.10 4.82
CA PRO A 209 -8.08 -0.13 5.75
C PRO A 209 -8.07 1.02 6.74
N PRO A 210 -9.24 1.44 7.25
CA PRO A 210 -9.26 2.39 8.34
C PRO A 210 -8.34 1.78 9.40
N PRO A 211 -7.34 2.54 9.89
CA PRO A 211 -6.43 1.98 10.86
C PRO A 211 -7.24 1.48 12.05
N ILE A 212 -6.93 0.27 12.52
CA ILE A 212 -7.43 -0.27 13.78
C ILE A 212 -7.18 0.75 14.90
N PHE A 213 -6.05 1.46 14.79
CA PHE A 213 -5.67 2.56 15.64
C PHE A 213 -4.72 3.49 14.89
N SER A 214 -4.91 4.79 15.02
CA SER A 214 -3.95 5.78 14.56
C SER A 214 -3.87 6.91 15.56
N ASP A 215 -2.66 7.39 15.81
CA ASP A 215 -2.42 8.52 16.68
C ASP A 215 -1.19 9.30 16.21
N ASP A 216 -1.40 10.58 15.88
CA ASP A 216 -0.37 11.55 15.50
C ASP A 216 -0.13 12.59 16.62
N PHE A 217 -0.78 12.40 17.78
CA PHE A 217 -0.69 13.20 19.00
C PHE A 217 -0.99 14.69 18.84
N ASN A 218 -1.55 15.13 17.71
CA ASN A 218 -1.81 16.54 17.44
C ASN A 218 -3.00 17.09 18.25
N ASP A 219 -3.82 16.22 18.82
CA ASP A 219 -4.96 16.55 19.68
C ASP A 219 -4.61 16.69 21.17
N ASN A 220 -3.39 16.30 21.58
CA ASN A 220 -2.96 16.18 22.99
C ASN A 220 -3.88 15.28 23.83
N ASP A 221 -4.42 14.20 23.24
CA ASP A 221 -5.24 13.22 23.93
C ASP A 221 -4.51 11.90 24.22
N ILE A 222 -3.83 11.83 25.37
CA ILE A 222 -3.24 10.58 25.85
C ILE A 222 -4.25 9.61 26.51
N THR A 223 -5.55 9.90 26.54
CA THR A 223 -6.53 9.02 27.22
C THR A 223 -6.71 7.67 26.52
N ASP A 224 -6.30 7.58 25.26
CA ASP A 224 -6.23 6.35 24.49
C ASP A 224 -5.10 5.41 24.91
N TRP A 225 -4.26 5.80 25.88
CA TRP A 225 -3.04 5.07 26.26
C TRP A 225 -3.00 4.65 27.73
N THR A 226 -2.30 3.56 28.05
CA THR A 226 -2.03 3.11 29.42
C THR A 226 -0.64 2.45 29.61
N PRO A 227 0.15 2.82 30.64
CA PRO A 227 -0.03 3.89 31.63
C PRO A 227 0.50 5.25 31.15
N THR A 228 -0.16 6.34 31.56
CA THR A 228 0.12 7.69 31.03
C THR A 228 1.07 8.54 31.86
N LYS A 229 1.14 8.42 33.21
CA LYS A 229 2.04 9.24 34.06
C LYS A 229 2.62 8.44 35.24
N PRO A 230 3.81 8.79 35.77
CA PRO A 230 4.68 9.92 35.43
C PRO A 230 5.75 9.59 34.36
N GLN A 231 5.74 8.37 33.79
CA GLN A 231 6.80 7.92 32.89
C GLN A 231 6.52 8.21 31.41
N TRP A 232 5.30 8.57 31.05
CA TRP A 232 4.90 8.92 29.70
C TRP A 232 4.26 10.32 29.70
N ASP A 233 4.29 11.01 28.58
CA ASP A 233 3.72 12.34 28.38
C ASP A 233 3.56 12.59 26.87
N ASP A 234 2.59 13.38 26.49
CA ASP A 234 2.32 13.82 25.12
C ASP A 234 2.19 15.35 25.01
N THR A 235 2.45 16.10 26.08
CA THR A 235 2.27 17.57 26.15
C THR A 235 3.00 18.33 25.01
N THR A 236 3.98 17.70 24.35
CA THR A 236 4.67 18.25 23.17
C THR A 236 4.07 17.79 21.83
N GLN A 237 2.83 17.30 21.80
CA GLN A 237 2.20 16.66 20.64
C GLN A 237 2.98 15.46 20.11
N ILE A 238 3.70 14.77 21.00
CA ILE A 238 4.53 13.59 20.69
C ILE A 238 4.56 12.71 21.93
N LEU A 239 4.20 11.43 21.79
CA LEU A 239 4.29 10.49 22.91
C LEU A 239 5.75 10.25 23.30
N SER A 240 6.10 10.61 24.52
CA SER A 240 7.46 10.55 25.04
C SER A 240 7.51 9.73 26.32
N GLY A 241 8.33 8.68 26.33
CA GLY A 241 8.58 7.86 27.51
C GLY A 241 9.92 8.21 28.15
N THR A 242 9.95 8.45 29.47
CA THR A 242 11.17 8.73 30.24
C THR A 242 11.33 7.77 31.42
N THR A 243 12.50 7.13 31.52
CA THR A 243 12.79 6.17 32.60
C THR A 243 14.28 6.02 32.89
N THR A 244 14.65 5.69 34.14
CA THR A 244 16.00 5.24 34.51
C THR A 244 16.17 3.72 34.37
N HIS A 245 15.09 2.99 34.06
CA HIS A 245 15.09 1.55 33.89
C HIS A 245 14.40 1.15 32.59
N LYS A 246 13.14 0.72 32.68
CA LYS A 246 12.33 0.28 31.56
C LYS A 246 10.89 0.66 31.85
N THR A 247 10.20 1.15 30.84
CA THR A 247 8.76 1.41 30.90
C THR A 247 8.13 1.05 29.57
N ASP A 248 6.88 0.60 29.63
CA ASP A 248 6.07 0.17 28.49
C ASP A 248 4.77 0.97 28.51
N ASN A 249 4.22 1.30 27.34
CA ASN A 249 2.92 1.95 27.19
C ASN A 249 2.17 1.34 26.00
N PHE A 250 0.86 1.16 26.15
CA PHE A 250 0.00 0.43 25.22
C PHE A 250 -1.25 1.26 24.92
N PRO A 251 -1.68 1.37 23.65
CA PRO A 251 -2.99 1.87 23.32
C PRO A 251 -4.09 0.96 23.87
N ASN A 252 -5.21 1.57 24.27
CA ASN A 252 -6.40 0.89 24.74
C ASN A 252 -7.12 0.15 23.60
N ALA A 253 -6.88 0.55 22.34
CA ALA A 253 -7.50 0.00 21.13
C ALA A 253 -7.25 -1.51 20.91
N PHE A 254 -6.21 -2.08 21.51
CA PHE A 254 -5.79 -3.47 21.25
C PHE A 254 -6.04 -4.41 22.43
N ALA A 255 -7.00 -4.12 23.30
CA ALA A 255 -7.36 -5.01 24.41
C ALA A 255 -7.78 -6.43 23.92
N ALA A 256 -8.36 -6.53 22.72
CA ALA A 256 -8.70 -7.80 22.06
C ALA A 256 -7.53 -8.42 21.28
N GLY A 257 -6.40 -7.71 21.17
CA GLY A 257 -5.24 -8.07 20.36
C GLY A 257 -5.42 -7.86 18.86
N CYS A 258 -4.29 -7.82 18.15
CA CYS A 258 -4.21 -7.96 16.70
C CYS A 258 -3.60 -9.33 16.37
N SER A 259 -3.91 -9.92 15.20
CA SER A 259 -3.25 -11.14 14.69
C SER A 259 -2.52 -10.92 13.36
N THR A 260 -3.12 -10.23 12.40
CA THR A 260 -2.54 -9.99 11.05
C THR A 260 -2.20 -8.52 10.80
N CYS A 261 -2.00 -7.72 11.85
CA CYS A 261 -1.81 -6.28 11.65
C CYS A 261 -0.44 -5.91 11.12
N ILE A 262 -0.41 -4.75 10.47
CA ILE A 262 0.79 -4.01 10.12
C ILE A 262 0.89 -2.85 11.11
N ILE A 263 2.06 -2.70 11.74
CA ILE A 263 2.33 -1.63 12.70
C ILE A 263 3.39 -0.71 12.10
N GLU A 264 3.05 0.55 11.95
CA GLU A 264 3.93 1.62 11.52
C GLU A 264 4.05 2.66 12.63
N ALA A 265 5.26 3.18 12.84
CA ALA A 265 5.50 4.22 13.82
C ALA A 265 6.82 4.95 13.53
N ASP A 266 6.87 6.21 13.89
CA ASP A 266 8.11 6.97 13.99
C ASP A 266 8.70 6.83 15.39
N ILE A 267 10.01 6.59 15.46
CA ILE A 267 10.75 6.47 16.72
C ILE A 267 11.92 7.45 16.70
N ARG A 268 12.03 8.30 17.72
CA ARG A 268 13.18 9.19 17.93
C ARG A 268 13.82 8.91 19.29
N ILE A 269 15.09 8.55 19.28
CA ILE A 269 15.87 8.45 20.51
C ILE A 269 16.28 9.86 20.94
N ASP A 270 15.90 10.33 22.12
CA ASP A 270 16.23 11.70 22.55
C ASP A 270 17.43 11.74 23.50
N SER A 271 17.61 10.67 24.28
CA SER A 271 18.72 10.56 25.24
C SER A 271 19.76 9.53 24.80
N PRO A 272 21.07 9.86 24.83
CA PRO A 272 22.13 8.88 24.63
C PRO A 272 22.06 7.72 25.64
N GLY A 273 22.33 6.50 25.18
CA GLY A 273 22.22 5.28 25.97
C GLY A 273 20.78 4.76 26.13
N ALA A 274 19.81 5.32 25.40
CA ALA A 274 18.45 4.83 25.38
C ALA A 274 18.21 3.76 24.31
N ARG A 275 17.12 3.02 24.48
CA ARG A 275 16.58 2.10 23.48
C ARG A 275 15.09 2.32 23.37
N GLY A 276 14.62 2.52 22.14
CA GLY A 276 13.21 2.61 21.76
C GLY A 276 12.77 1.34 21.07
N SER A 277 11.58 0.84 21.38
CA SER A 277 11.03 -0.35 20.72
C SER A 277 9.54 -0.25 20.45
N VAL A 278 9.12 -0.85 19.35
CA VAL A 278 7.74 -1.31 19.15
C VAL A 278 7.63 -2.76 19.60
N LEU A 279 6.62 -3.02 20.42
CA LEU A 279 6.20 -4.32 20.90
C LEU A 279 4.99 -4.75 20.05
N ALA A 280 5.19 -5.73 19.18
CA ALA A 280 4.13 -6.28 18.33
C ALA A 280 3.64 -7.60 18.91
N TRP A 281 2.33 -7.86 18.83
CA TRP A 281 1.68 -9.07 19.35
C TRP A 281 2.10 -9.41 20.79
N TYR A 282 2.17 -8.39 21.64
CA TYR A 282 2.57 -8.52 23.04
C TYR A 282 1.43 -9.15 23.84
N GLN A 283 1.68 -10.29 24.47
CA GLN A 283 0.76 -10.88 25.45
C GLN A 283 1.33 -10.68 26.85
N ASP A 284 2.61 -11.00 27.02
CA ASP A 284 3.31 -10.87 28.30
C ASP A 284 4.85 -10.80 28.10
N LYS A 285 5.60 -10.87 29.21
CA LYS A 285 7.07 -10.80 29.20
C LYS A 285 7.76 -12.04 28.59
N GLN A 286 7.01 -13.10 28.31
CA GLN A 286 7.45 -14.35 27.70
C GLN A 286 6.90 -14.55 26.28
N HIS A 287 5.92 -13.75 25.84
CA HIS A 287 5.29 -13.87 24.51
C HIS A 287 5.15 -12.50 23.87
N TYR A 288 6.11 -12.14 23.01
CA TYR A 288 6.10 -10.87 22.28
C TYR A 288 7.07 -10.87 21.09
N VAL A 289 6.80 -9.96 20.16
CA VAL A 289 7.75 -9.51 19.13
C VAL A 289 8.22 -8.11 19.49
N GLU A 290 9.50 -7.83 19.33
CA GLU A 290 10.10 -6.54 19.63
C GLU A 290 11.00 -6.10 18.47
N PHE A 291 10.67 -4.96 17.87
CA PHE A 291 11.54 -4.25 16.93
C PHE A 291 12.18 -3.07 17.65
N ARG A 292 13.50 -3.08 17.76
CA ARG A 292 14.24 -2.25 18.72
C ARG A 292 15.39 -1.50 18.06
N LEU A 293 15.46 -0.20 18.34
CA LEU A 293 16.61 0.67 18.05
C LEU A 293 17.52 0.75 19.29
N MET A 294 18.83 0.62 19.08
CA MET A 294 19.82 0.62 20.16
C MET A 294 20.96 1.61 19.87
N ASP A 295 20.82 2.83 20.37
CA ASP A 295 21.86 3.87 20.34
C ASP A 295 23.15 3.40 21.01
N ASP A 296 23.04 2.78 22.19
CA ASP A 296 24.18 2.26 22.95
C ASP A 296 25.04 1.22 22.19
N LYS A 297 24.51 0.63 21.11
CA LYS A 297 25.18 -0.41 20.32
C LYS A 297 25.26 -0.12 18.83
N ASN A 298 24.73 1.00 18.35
CA ASN A 298 24.55 1.29 16.93
C ASN A 298 23.99 0.09 16.17
N LYS A 299 22.79 -0.35 16.59
CA LYS A 299 22.19 -1.59 16.10
C LYS A 299 20.68 -1.57 16.15
N VAL A 300 20.06 -2.19 15.14
CA VAL A 300 18.63 -2.51 15.11
C VAL A 300 18.44 -4.01 15.29
N LEU A 301 17.37 -4.40 15.98
CA LEU A 301 17.05 -5.79 16.30
C LEU A 301 15.56 -6.07 16.11
N LEU A 302 15.23 -7.13 15.38
CA LEU A 302 13.94 -7.81 15.48
C LEU A 302 14.11 -9.05 16.36
N ARG A 303 13.30 -9.17 17.40
CA ARG A 303 13.28 -10.33 18.30
C ARG A 303 11.87 -10.89 18.42
N LEU A 304 11.74 -12.19 18.27
CA LEU A 304 10.61 -12.99 18.72
C LEU A 304 11.01 -13.71 20.02
N HIS A 305 10.12 -13.66 21.00
CA HIS A 305 10.24 -14.40 22.25
C HIS A 305 8.88 -15.06 22.53
N ASP A 306 8.84 -16.39 22.53
CA ASP A 306 7.63 -17.21 22.55
C ASP A 306 7.83 -18.38 23.55
N GLY A 307 7.71 -18.05 24.83
CA GLY A 307 8.01 -18.95 25.94
C GLY A 307 9.48 -19.40 25.94
N PHE A 308 9.70 -20.69 25.66
CA PHE A 308 11.04 -21.28 25.56
C PHE A 308 11.68 -21.09 24.19
N PHE A 309 10.89 -20.75 23.17
CA PHE A 309 11.39 -20.48 21.83
C PHE A 309 11.76 -19.00 21.69
N SER A 310 12.88 -18.71 21.02
CA SER A 310 13.21 -17.35 20.64
C SER A 310 13.97 -17.31 19.33
N ALA A 311 13.69 -16.30 18.52
CA ALA A 311 14.39 -16.03 17.27
C ALA A 311 14.74 -14.55 17.22
N LYS A 312 15.86 -14.20 16.60
CA LYS A 312 16.25 -12.78 16.46
C LYS A 312 17.10 -12.54 15.23
N LYS A 313 16.98 -11.36 14.65
CA LYS A 313 17.84 -10.84 13.59
C LYS A 313 18.30 -9.45 13.99
N ALA A 314 19.59 -9.16 13.82
CA ALA A 314 20.18 -7.85 14.12
C ALA A 314 21.02 -7.37 12.94
N ALA A 315 21.12 -6.06 12.78
CA ALA A 315 21.99 -5.42 11.79
C ALA A 315 22.62 -4.15 12.38
N PRO A 316 23.88 -3.84 12.04
CA PRO A 316 24.53 -2.61 12.46
C PRO A 316 23.86 -1.41 11.77
N MET A 317 23.61 -0.35 12.54
CA MET A 317 23.09 0.94 12.04
C MET A 317 23.37 2.00 13.08
N VAL A 318 24.01 3.09 12.69
CA VAL A 318 24.22 4.22 13.60
C VAL A 318 22.85 4.82 13.94
N ILE A 319 22.52 4.82 15.23
CA ILE A 319 21.31 5.45 15.74
C ILE A 319 21.75 6.77 16.36
N THR A 320 21.28 7.88 15.81
CA THR A 320 21.70 9.22 16.21
C THR A 320 20.60 9.84 17.06
N PRO A 321 20.88 10.26 18.31
CA PRO A 321 19.89 10.97 19.11
C PRO A 321 19.36 12.22 18.39
N GLY A 322 18.05 12.46 18.49
CA GLY A 322 17.34 13.55 17.80
C GLY A 322 16.93 13.26 16.36
N VAL A 323 17.36 12.13 15.76
CA VAL A 323 16.91 11.69 14.44
C VAL A 323 15.70 10.76 14.55
N THR A 324 14.67 11.04 13.75
CA THR A 324 13.48 10.22 13.65
C THR A 324 13.67 9.07 12.66
N TYR A 325 13.23 7.88 13.04
CA TYR A 325 13.29 6.68 12.23
C TYR A 325 11.89 6.09 12.06
N HIS A 326 11.42 6.01 10.82
CA HIS A 326 10.19 5.32 10.49
C HIS A 326 10.42 3.80 10.43
N ILE A 327 9.56 3.05 11.10
CA ILE A 327 9.62 1.59 11.13
C ILE A 327 8.30 0.96 10.69
N ARG A 328 8.37 -0.27 10.18
CA ARG A 328 7.21 -1.12 9.90
C ARG A 328 7.43 -2.52 10.45
N VAL A 329 6.44 -3.10 11.12
CA VAL A 329 6.44 -4.50 11.59
C VAL A 329 5.17 -5.19 11.12
N ARG A 330 5.30 -6.37 10.51
CA ARG A 330 4.16 -7.10 9.94
C ARG A 330 4.32 -8.61 9.99
N PHE A 331 3.20 -9.33 9.97
CA PHE A 331 3.15 -10.78 9.76
C PHE A 331 2.74 -11.05 8.32
N SER A 332 3.64 -11.62 7.52
CA SER A 332 3.39 -11.91 6.10
C SER A 332 2.48 -13.13 5.93
N SER A 333 1.77 -13.21 4.81
CA SER A 333 1.03 -14.42 4.39
C SER A 333 1.90 -15.68 4.27
N SER A 334 3.22 -15.54 4.08
CA SER A 334 4.18 -16.67 4.13
C SER A 334 4.51 -17.18 5.54
N GLY A 335 3.83 -16.68 6.58
CA GLY A 335 4.04 -17.08 7.97
C GLY A 335 5.34 -16.54 8.58
N LYS A 336 5.88 -15.43 8.06
CA LYS A 336 7.08 -14.76 8.58
C LYS A 336 6.75 -13.45 9.27
N ILE A 337 7.50 -13.14 10.33
CA ILE A 337 7.48 -11.82 10.97
C ILE A 337 8.59 -10.99 10.32
N ILE A 338 8.23 -9.82 9.81
CA ILE A 338 9.11 -8.94 9.05
C ILE A 338 9.13 -7.57 9.73
N GLY A 339 10.33 -7.08 10.03
CA GLY A 339 10.60 -5.73 10.53
C GLY A 339 11.41 -4.94 9.52
N GLU A 340 11.05 -3.69 9.28
CA GLU A 340 11.58 -2.85 8.21
C GLU A 340 11.93 -1.47 8.79
N ILE A 341 13.03 -0.90 8.32
CA ILE A 341 13.52 0.44 8.63
C ILE A 341 14.35 0.93 7.44
N GLY A 342 14.31 2.23 7.15
CA GLY A 342 15.05 2.82 6.04
C GLY A 342 16.55 2.50 6.07
N GLY A 343 17.12 2.16 4.92
CA GLY A 343 18.57 1.94 4.74
C GLY A 343 19.08 0.54 5.10
N LEU A 344 18.21 -0.41 5.46
CA LEU A 344 18.58 -1.80 5.75
C LEU A 344 17.67 -2.80 5.03
N ASP A 345 18.20 -4.01 4.78
CA ASP A 345 17.38 -5.14 4.35
C ASP A 345 16.35 -5.54 5.43
N PRO A 346 15.17 -6.08 5.05
CA PRO A 346 14.17 -6.52 6.01
C PRO A 346 14.70 -7.56 7.00
N PHE A 347 14.32 -7.38 8.26
CA PHE A 347 14.60 -8.32 9.33
C PHE A 347 13.52 -9.39 9.32
N VAL A 348 13.90 -10.65 9.14
CA VAL A 348 12.94 -11.75 9.05
C VAL A 348 13.18 -12.76 10.16
N VAL A 349 12.14 -13.09 10.92
CA VAL A 349 12.12 -14.21 11.86
C VAL A 349 10.91 -15.11 11.59
N THR A 350 11.06 -16.41 11.87
CA THR A 350 9.99 -17.40 11.67
C THR A 350 9.43 -17.80 13.03
N PRO A 351 8.15 -17.50 13.33
CA PRO A 351 7.50 -17.99 14.53
C PRO A 351 7.08 -19.46 14.39
N GLN A 352 6.80 -20.12 15.52
CA GLN A 352 6.22 -21.47 15.51
C GLN A 352 4.71 -21.45 15.22
N HIS A 353 4.05 -20.34 15.59
CA HIS A 353 2.61 -20.14 15.43
C HIS A 353 2.35 -18.71 14.92
N SER A 354 1.16 -18.46 14.37
CA SER A 354 0.74 -17.10 14.04
C SER A 354 0.70 -16.24 15.31
N PRO A 355 1.39 -15.09 15.34
CA PRO A 355 1.43 -14.26 16.54
C PRO A 355 0.08 -13.55 16.75
N SER A 356 -0.27 -13.31 18.01
CA SER A 356 -1.45 -12.53 18.39
C SER A 356 -1.18 -11.76 19.68
N GLY A 357 -1.69 -10.54 19.82
CA GLY A 357 -1.55 -9.77 21.06
C GLY A 357 -1.65 -8.26 20.86
N ASN A 358 -1.34 -7.52 21.93
CA ASN A 358 -1.40 -6.07 21.97
C ASN A 358 -0.25 -5.43 21.17
N VAL A 359 -0.40 -4.16 20.78
CA VAL A 359 0.66 -3.32 20.23
C VAL A 359 1.11 -2.35 21.32
N GLY A 360 2.40 -2.18 21.52
CA GLY A 360 2.90 -1.28 22.55
C GLY A 360 4.26 -0.71 22.24
N PHE A 361 4.73 0.14 23.12
CA PHE A 361 5.95 0.91 22.96
C PHE A 361 6.77 0.81 24.23
N ARG A 362 8.09 0.75 24.07
CA ARG A 362 9.01 0.54 25.19
C ARG A 362 10.18 1.49 25.14
N VAL A 363 10.47 2.07 26.29
CA VAL A 363 11.70 2.82 26.56
C VAL A 363 12.56 2.05 27.54
N LYS A 364 13.86 1.98 27.28
CA LYS A 364 14.83 1.37 28.18
C LYS A 364 16.11 2.19 28.28
N SER A 365 16.53 2.48 29.51
CA SER A 365 17.87 2.96 29.85
C SER A 365 18.84 1.79 29.98
N THR A 366 20.06 1.95 29.46
CA THR A 366 21.13 0.93 29.59
C THR A 366 22.22 1.29 30.59
N ASN A 367 22.22 2.51 31.11
CA ASN A 367 23.26 3.05 32.00
C ASN A 367 22.70 3.54 33.35
N GLY A 368 21.38 3.41 33.58
CA GLY A 368 20.72 3.88 34.81
C GLY A 368 20.46 5.39 34.84
N LEU A 369 20.90 6.13 33.81
CA LEU A 369 20.54 7.53 33.64
C LEU A 369 19.13 7.65 33.04
N PRO A 370 18.44 8.77 33.24
CA PRO A 370 17.18 9.05 32.55
C PRO A 370 17.34 8.91 31.04
N ALA A 371 16.53 8.04 30.44
CA ALA A 371 16.47 7.78 29.03
C ALA A 371 15.11 8.19 28.50
N THR A 372 15.09 9.08 27.51
CA THR A 372 13.89 9.55 26.82
C THR A 372 13.88 9.07 25.37
N VAL A 373 12.71 8.59 24.95
CA VAL A 373 12.40 8.21 23.56
C VAL A 373 11.01 8.72 23.22
N SER A 374 10.90 9.37 22.08
CA SER A 374 9.67 9.85 21.47
C SER A 374 9.14 8.89 20.40
N PHE A 375 7.82 8.81 20.30
CA PHE A 375 7.06 8.03 19.33
C PHE A 375 5.98 8.92 18.71
N ASP A 376 5.78 8.77 17.40
CA ASP A 376 4.88 9.63 16.63
C ASP A 376 4.34 8.88 15.40
N ASN A 377 3.34 9.46 14.71
CA ASN A 377 2.73 8.94 13.48
C ASN A 377 2.44 7.43 13.56
N ILE A 378 1.77 7.02 14.65
CA ILE A 378 1.52 5.62 14.94
C ILE A 378 0.30 5.20 14.16
N VAL A 379 0.44 4.15 13.35
CA VAL A 379 -0.66 3.62 12.57
C VAL A 379 -0.63 2.10 12.59
N VAL A 380 -1.78 1.49 12.89
CA VAL A 380 -1.94 0.04 12.90
C VAL A 380 -3.11 -0.36 12.03
N TYR A 381 -2.88 -1.26 11.08
CA TYR A 381 -3.84 -1.72 10.08
C TYR A 381 -4.18 -3.19 10.21
#